data_AF-A0A2V5IY32-F1
#
_entry.id   AF-A0A2V5IY32-F1
#
_cell.length_a   1.000
_cell.length_b   1.000
_cell.length_c   1.000
_cell.angle_alpha   90.00
_cell.angle_beta   90.00
_cell.angle_gamma   90.00
#
_symmetry.space_group_name_H-M   'P 1'
#
loop_
_entity.id
_entity.type
_entity.pdbx_description
1 polymer ?
#
loop_
_entity_poly.entity_id
_entity_poly.type
_entity_poly.pdbx_seq_one_letter_code
_entity_poly.pdbx_strand_id
1 'polypeptide(L)'
;EKQITERTRQKIADFGIELLDERFKRSKYNPAVAEKIIERMSSERHQIAARFRSEGRGEAANISGQKESDVASISSTATKNALEIEGKADAEAASIYAAAFNPPDAQELYSFLRSLDVMRAAFEKDTTAVISTNSDLGRLLKSMAEASAPPKTPH
;
A
#
# COMPACT_ATOMS: atom_id res chain seq x y z
N GLU A 1 -40.49 -42.63 32.38
CA GLU A 1 -41.80 -43.18 32.80
C GLU A 1 -41.88 -44.69 32.58
N LYS A 2 -41.88 -45.20 31.34
CA LYS A 2 -42.01 -46.65 31.04
C LYS A 2 -41.10 -47.61 31.85
N GLN A 3 -39.86 -47.21 32.12
CA GLN A 3 -38.90 -48.03 32.88
C GLN A 3 -39.20 -48.14 34.39
N ILE A 4 -39.87 -47.14 34.98
CA ILE A 4 -40.20 -47.13 36.41
C ILE A 4 -41.46 -47.96 36.62
N THR A 5 -42.48 -47.75 35.78
CA THR A 5 -43.76 -48.47 35.82
C THR A 5 -43.59 -49.98 35.68
N GLU A 6 -42.70 -50.43 34.78
CA GLU A 6 -42.43 -51.86 34.57
C GLU A 6 -41.79 -52.52 35.80
N ARG A 7 -40.81 -51.84 36.42
CA ARG A 7 -40.15 -52.33 37.64
C ARG A 7 -41.10 -52.37 38.84
N THR A 8 -41.99 -51.39 38.94
CA THR A 8 -42.99 -51.35 40.01
C THR A 8 -44.00 -52.46 39.81
N ARG A 9 -44.57 -52.63 38.60
CA ARG A 9 -45.55 -53.69 38.27
C ARG A 9 -45.05 -55.10 38.61
N GLN A 10 -43.79 -55.41 38.34
CA GLN A 10 -43.20 -56.71 38.69
C GLN A 10 -43.16 -56.98 40.20
N LYS A 11 -42.95 -55.96 41.03
CA LYS A 11 -42.86 -56.11 42.50
C LYS A 11 -44.20 -56.24 43.20
N ILE A 12 -45.27 -55.69 42.63
CA ILE A 12 -46.62 -55.70 43.22
C ILE A 12 -47.49 -56.85 42.70
N ALA A 13 -47.09 -57.46 41.58
CA ALA A 13 -47.72 -58.67 41.04
C ALA A 13 -47.69 -59.84 42.04
N ASP A 14 -46.59 -60.00 42.78
CA ASP A 14 -46.43 -61.02 43.83
C ASP A 14 -47.41 -60.84 45.01
N PHE A 15 -47.98 -59.64 45.16
CA PHE A 15 -48.96 -59.30 46.20
C PHE A 15 -50.40 -59.27 45.67
N GLY A 16 -50.63 -59.62 44.40
CA GLY A 16 -51.97 -59.62 43.78
C GLY A 16 -52.54 -58.21 43.52
N ILE A 17 -51.69 -57.18 43.47
CA ILE A 17 -52.10 -55.78 43.31
C ILE A 17 -51.87 -55.33 41.85
N GLU A 18 -52.91 -54.77 41.21
CA GLU A 18 -52.83 -54.28 39.82
C GLU A 18 -52.53 -52.77 39.77
N LEU A 19 -51.45 -52.40 39.07
CA LEU A 19 -51.04 -50.99 38.87
C LEU A 19 -51.74 -50.40 37.64
N LEU A 20 -52.66 -49.46 37.87
CA LEU A 20 -53.49 -48.82 36.84
C LEU A 20 -52.80 -47.62 36.16
N ASP A 21 -52.25 -46.68 36.93
CA ASP A 21 -51.52 -45.49 36.44
C ASP A 21 -50.58 -44.95 37.53
N GLU A 22 -49.41 -44.44 37.15
CA GLU A 22 -48.43 -43.85 38.07
C GLU A 22 -48.15 -42.39 37.64
N ARG A 23 -48.63 -41.42 38.41
CA ARG A 23 -48.44 -39.99 38.13
C ARG A 23 -47.52 -39.36 39.17
N PHE A 24 -46.48 -38.66 38.70
CA PHE A 24 -45.63 -37.87 39.58
C PHE A 24 -46.41 -36.68 40.15
N LYS A 25 -46.76 -36.75 41.43
CA LYS A 25 -47.61 -35.74 42.08
C LYS A 25 -46.92 -34.37 42.24
N ARG A 26 -45.61 -34.35 42.49
CA ARG A 26 -44.68 -33.20 42.39
C ARG A 26 -43.28 -33.67 42.79
N SER A 27 -42.25 -33.42 41.97
CA SER A 27 -40.87 -33.55 42.44
C SER A 27 -40.56 -32.34 43.34
N LYS A 28 -40.28 -32.57 44.63
CA LYS A 28 -39.79 -31.50 45.52
C LYS A 28 -38.33 -31.25 45.18
N TYR A 29 -38.07 -30.26 44.32
CA TYR A 29 -36.72 -29.79 44.06
C TYR A 29 -36.19 -29.04 45.28
N ASN A 30 -34.98 -29.36 45.75
CA ASN A 30 -34.32 -28.57 46.79
C ASN A 30 -33.90 -27.23 46.16
N PRO A 31 -34.44 -26.08 46.61
CA PRO A 31 -34.13 -24.78 46.02
C PRO A 31 -32.64 -24.46 46.05
N ALA A 32 -31.90 -24.90 47.08
CA ALA A 32 -30.45 -24.71 47.17
C ALA A 32 -29.67 -25.46 46.07
N VAL A 33 -30.19 -26.61 45.59
CA VAL A 33 -29.57 -27.35 44.49
C VAL A 33 -29.89 -26.68 43.14
N ALA A 34 -31.10 -26.13 42.99
CA ALA A 34 -31.48 -25.41 41.77
C ALA A 34 -30.62 -24.16 41.55
N GLU A 35 -30.40 -23.36 42.61
CA GLU A 35 -29.56 -22.16 42.57
C GLU A 35 -28.12 -22.50 42.13
N LYS A 36 -27.51 -23.53 42.72
CA LYS A 36 -26.16 -23.98 42.37
C LYS A 36 -26.04 -24.46 40.91
N ILE A 37 -27.10 -25.08 40.36
CA ILE A 37 -27.12 -25.48 38.94
C ILE A 37 -27.22 -24.24 38.04
N ILE A 38 -28.04 -23.24 38.40
CA ILE A 38 -28.16 -21.99 37.64
C ILE A 38 -26.83 -21.23 37.62
N GLU A 39 -26.17 -21.10 38.77
CA GLU A 39 -24.84 -20.46 38.86
C GLU A 39 -23.81 -21.16 37.96
N ARG A 40 -23.77 -22.50 38.01
CA ARG A 40 -22.88 -23.28 37.16
C ARG A 40 -23.18 -23.05 35.68
N MET A 41 -24.46 -23.11 35.26
CA MET A 41 -24.86 -22.86 33.87
C MET A 41 -24.51 -21.44 33.41
N SER A 42 -24.67 -20.44 34.28
CA SER A 42 -24.28 -19.05 34.00
C SER A 42 -22.77 -18.94 33.78
N SER A 43 -21.97 -19.54 34.67
CA SER A 43 -20.51 -19.57 34.57
C SER A 43 -20.04 -20.26 33.28
N GLU A 44 -20.61 -21.43 32.95
CA GLU A 44 -20.30 -22.14 31.71
C GLU A 44 -20.64 -21.29 30.47
N ARG A 45 -21.81 -20.61 30.46
CA ARG A 45 -22.17 -19.69 29.38
C ARG A 45 -21.21 -18.51 29.26
N HIS A 46 -20.79 -17.92 30.39
CA HIS A 46 -19.81 -16.84 30.38
C HIS A 46 -18.45 -17.31 29.84
N GLN A 47 -18.01 -18.52 30.19
CA GLN A 47 -16.77 -19.10 29.69
C GLN A 47 -16.82 -19.34 28.19
N ILE A 48 -17.94 -19.90 27.68
CA ILE A 48 -18.15 -20.11 26.24
C ILE A 48 -18.14 -18.77 25.50
N ALA A 49 -18.84 -17.75 26.02
CA ALA A 49 -18.87 -16.42 25.42
C ALA A 49 -17.49 -15.72 25.46
N ALA A 50 -16.70 -15.93 26.52
CA ALA A 50 -15.34 -15.41 26.61
C ALA A 50 -14.43 -16.07 25.57
N ARG A 51 -14.54 -17.39 25.40
CA ARG A 51 -13.80 -18.14 24.38
C ARG A 51 -14.12 -17.64 22.98
N PHE A 52 -15.39 -17.55 22.60
CA PHE A 52 -15.78 -17.04 21.27
C PHE A 52 -15.31 -15.60 21.02
N ARG A 53 -15.36 -14.73 22.04
CA ARG A 53 -14.82 -13.37 21.91
C ARG A 53 -13.30 -13.37 21.73
N SER A 54 -12.58 -14.26 22.40
CA SER A 54 -11.13 -14.40 22.25
C SER A 54 -10.76 -14.92 20.86
N GLU A 55 -11.44 -15.96 20.39
CA GLU A 55 -11.24 -16.54 19.06
C GLU A 55 -11.56 -15.50 17.97
N GLY A 56 -12.68 -14.78 18.09
CA GLY A 56 -13.06 -13.72 17.15
C GLY A 56 -12.06 -12.55 17.11
N ARG A 57 -11.48 -12.16 18.26
CA ARG A 57 -10.41 -11.16 18.29
C ARG A 57 -9.13 -11.66 17.64
N GLY A 58 -8.77 -12.92 17.87
CA GLY A 58 -7.61 -13.54 17.24
C GLY A 58 -7.73 -13.57 15.72
N GLU A 59 -8.87 -14.02 15.21
CA GLU A 59 -9.14 -14.06 13.78
C GLU A 59 -9.15 -12.66 13.16
N ALA A 60 -9.81 -11.69 13.82
CA ALA A 60 -9.81 -10.31 13.37
C ALA A 60 -8.40 -9.69 13.30
N ALA A 61 -7.55 -9.98 14.29
CA ALA A 61 -6.16 -9.55 14.30
C ALA A 61 -5.34 -10.21 13.18
N ASN A 62 -5.57 -11.51 12.94
CA ASN A 62 -4.92 -12.25 11.86
C ASN A 62 -5.29 -11.68 10.47
N ILE A 63 -6.60 -11.48 10.22
CA ILE A 63 -7.10 -10.89 8.97
C ILE A 63 -6.53 -9.48 8.78
N SER A 64 -6.50 -8.67 9.84
CA SER A 64 -5.98 -7.30 9.78
C SER A 64 -4.49 -7.27 9.47
N GLY A 65 -3.70 -8.12 10.13
CA GLY A 65 -2.27 -8.25 9.88
C GLY A 65 -1.96 -8.73 8.47
N GLN A 66 -2.70 -9.72 7.95
CA GLN A 66 -2.54 -10.18 6.57
C GLN A 66 -2.86 -9.06 5.58
N LYS A 67 -3.97 -8.35 5.79
CA LYS A 67 -4.36 -7.22 4.95
C LYS A 67 -3.28 -6.12 4.93
N GLU A 68 -2.72 -5.76 6.08
CA GLU A 68 -1.65 -4.76 6.15
C GLU A 68 -0.40 -5.21 5.41
N SER A 69 -0.01 -6.47 5.58
CA SER A 69 1.11 -7.07 4.84
C SER A 69 0.87 -7.06 3.32
N ASP A 70 -0.33 -7.41 2.87
CA ASP A 70 -0.67 -7.44 1.45
C ASP A 70 -0.64 -6.03 0.86
N VAL A 71 -1.20 -5.04 1.55
CA VAL A 71 -1.16 -3.63 1.12
C VAL A 71 0.28 -3.13 1.03
N ALA A 72 1.12 -3.44 2.01
CA ALA A 72 2.53 -3.06 1.99
C ALA A 72 3.28 -3.71 0.81
N SER A 73 3.05 -4.99 0.56
CA SER A 73 3.65 -5.72 -0.57
C SER A 73 3.22 -5.16 -1.92
N ILE A 74 1.92 -4.94 -2.12
CA ILE A 74 1.35 -4.40 -3.35
C ILE A 74 1.88 -2.99 -3.61
N SER A 75 1.83 -2.11 -2.61
CA SER A 75 2.33 -0.74 -2.75
C SER A 75 3.82 -0.70 -3.05
N SER A 76 4.64 -1.47 -2.32
CA SER A 76 6.08 -1.56 -2.58
C SER A 76 6.37 -2.05 -4.00
N THR A 77 5.62 -3.04 -4.49
CA THR A 77 5.80 -3.59 -5.83
C THR A 77 5.37 -2.59 -6.90
N ALA A 78 4.25 -1.89 -6.69
CA ALA A 78 3.77 -0.84 -7.58
C ALA A 78 4.79 0.31 -7.68
N THR A 79 5.32 0.79 -6.54
CA THR A 79 6.34 1.85 -6.52
C THR A 79 7.62 1.40 -7.20
N LYS A 80 8.10 0.18 -6.93
CA LYS A 80 9.27 -0.38 -7.61
C LYS A 80 9.08 -0.39 -9.12
N ASN A 81 7.96 -0.91 -9.60
CA ASN A 81 7.66 -0.99 -11.03
C ASN A 81 7.58 0.40 -11.67
N ALA A 82 6.96 1.37 -10.98
CA ALA A 82 6.89 2.75 -11.45
C ALA A 82 8.30 3.35 -11.61
N LEU A 83 9.17 3.21 -10.60
CA LEU A 83 10.54 3.70 -10.64
C LEU A 83 11.38 3.00 -11.73
N GLU A 84 11.17 1.71 -11.97
CA GLU A 84 11.84 1.01 -13.06
C GLU A 84 11.41 1.51 -14.44
N ILE A 85 10.12 1.83 -14.63
CA ILE A 85 9.60 2.39 -15.88
C ILE A 85 10.14 3.79 -16.09
N GLU A 86 10.09 4.64 -15.07
CA GLU A 86 10.59 6.01 -15.10
C GLU A 86 12.10 6.03 -15.39
N GLY A 87 12.89 5.21 -14.69
CA GLY A 87 14.32 5.11 -14.93
C GLY A 87 14.69 4.62 -16.33
N LYS A 88 13.89 3.73 -16.93
CA LYS A 88 14.07 3.30 -18.33
C LYS A 88 13.73 4.44 -19.30
N ALA A 89 12.63 5.15 -19.07
CA ALA A 89 12.22 6.28 -19.89
C ALA A 89 13.25 7.41 -19.84
N ASP A 90 13.78 7.73 -18.66
CA ASP A 90 14.82 8.74 -18.48
C ASP A 90 16.12 8.35 -19.18
N ALA A 91 16.54 7.09 -19.07
CA ALA A 91 17.72 6.59 -19.76
C ALA A 91 17.55 6.66 -21.29
N GLU A 92 16.37 6.31 -21.80
CA GLU A 92 16.05 6.40 -23.23
C GLU A 92 16.04 7.85 -23.70
N ALA A 93 15.38 8.75 -22.96
CA ALA A 93 15.36 10.18 -23.25
C ALA A 93 16.78 10.76 -23.27
N ALA A 94 17.59 10.47 -22.25
CA ALA A 94 18.97 10.92 -22.18
C ALA A 94 19.81 10.38 -23.36
N SER A 95 19.61 9.12 -23.76
CA SER A 95 20.25 8.52 -24.93
C SER A 95 19.87 9.24 -26.23
N ILE A 96 18.57 9.54 -26.42
CA ILE A 96 18.07 10.28 -27.59
C ILE A 96 18.64 11.70 -27.61
N TYR A 97 18.64 12.40 -26.48
CA TYR A 97 19.26 13.73 -26.37
C TYR A 97 20.75 13.68 -26.70
N ALA A 98 21.49 12.75 -26.12
CA ALA A 98 22.91 12.58 -26.43
C ALA A 98 23.13 12.27 -27.91
N ALA A 99 22.32 11.41 -28.52
CA ALA A 99 22.41 11.09 -29.95
C ALA A 99 22.10 12.31 -30.83
N ALA A 100 21.13 13.15 -30.45
CA ALA A 100 20.77 14.35 -31.20
C ALA A 100 21.82 15.46 -31.11
N PHE A 101 22.52 15.57 -29.96
CA PHE A 101 23.51 16.62 -29.70
C PHE A 101 24.97 16.13 -29.78
N ASN A 102 25.23 14.86 -30.09
CA ASN A 102 26.58 14.34 -30.32
C ASN A 102 27.21 14.74 -31.67
N PRO A 103 26.45 14.94 -32.77
CA PRO A 103 27.04 15.38 -34.03
C PRO A 103 27.79 16.71 -33.83
N PRO A 104 29.01 16.86 -34.37
CA PRO A 104 29.81 18.08 -34.24
C PRO A 104 29.03 19.34 -34.60
N ASP A 105 28.28 19.29 -35.69
CA ASP A 105 27.47 20.40 -36.20
C ASP A 105 26.38 20.84 -35.20
N ALA A 106 25.79 19.89 -34.45
CA ALA A 106 24.78 20.17 -33.45
C ALA A 106 25.39 20.79 -32.18
N GLN A 107 26.60 20.37 -31.80
CA GLN A 107 27.35 20.97 -30.68
C GLN A 107 27.80 22.40 -31.00
N GLU A 108 28.27 22.64 -32.22
CA GLU A 108 28.62 23.98 -32.69
C GLU A 108 27.39 24.90 -32.70
N LEU A 109 26.25 24.42 -33.22
CA LEU A 109 25.00 25.17 -33.22
C LEU A 109 24.49 25.47 -31.80
N TYR A 110 24.53 24.50 -30.89
CA TYR A 110 24.13 24.71 -29.49
C TYR A 110 25.03 25.72 -28.79
N SER A 111 26.35 25.59 -28.96
CA SER A 111 27.35 26.52 -28.39
C SER A 111 27.13 27.94 -28.92
N PHE A 112 26.81 28.06 -30.21
CA PHE A 112 26.46 29.32 -30.84
C PHE A 112 25.18 29.93 -30.26
N LEU A 113 24.07 29.18 -30.21
CA LEU A 113 22.80 29.67 -29.64
C LEU A 113 22.96 30.08 -28.17
N ARG A 114 23.69 29.29 -27.38
CA ARG A 114 23.98 29.62 -25.97
C ARG A 114 24.79 30.90 -25.84
N SER A 115 25.75 31.13 -26.75
CA SER A 115 26.52 32.39 -26.75
C SER A 115 25.63 33.60 -27.03
N LEU A 116 24.63 33.48 -27.92
CA LEU A 116 23.66 34.55 -28.21
C LEU A 116 22.73 34.83 -27.03
N ASP A 117 22.27 33.80 -26.33
CA ASP A 117 21.44 33.99 -25.12
C ASP A 117 22.22 34.68 -24.00
N VAL A 118 23.48 34.29 -23.80
CA VAL A 118 24.37 34.94 -22.82
C VAL A 118 24.61 36.40 -23.21
N MET A 119 24.81 36.70 -24.50
CA MET A 119 24.89 38.09 -24.97
C MET A 119 23.61 38.85 -24.65
N ARG A 120 22.44 38.30 -24.99
CA ARG A 120 21.16 38.94 -24.71
C ARG A 120 20.99 39.25 -23.22
N ALA A 121 21.29 38.29 -22.35
CA ALA A 121 21.20 38.47 -20.90
C ALA A 121 22.23 39.49 -20.36
N ALA A 122 23.46 39.48 -20.89
CA ALA A 122 24.50 40.43 -20.48
C ALA A 122 24.21 41.87 -20.93
N PHE A 123 23.47 42.05 -22.03
CA PHE A 123 23.13 43.34 -22.62
C PHE A 123 21.72 43.84 -22.29
N GLU A 124 20.99 43.19 -21.37
CA GLU A 124 19.73 43.70 -20.85
C GLU A 124 19.97 44.90 -19.89
N LYS A 125 20.03 46.10 -20.50
CA LYS A 125 20.05 47.47 -19.95
C LYS A 125 21.42 48.09 -19.69
N ASP A 126 21.77 49.11 -20.47
CA ASP A 126 22.84 50.11 -20.23
C ASP A 126 24.20 49.57 -19.74
N THR A 127 24.52 48.32 -20.02
CA THR A 127 25.77 47.68 -19.59
C THR A 127 26.88 47.97 -20.60
N THR A 128 27.89 48.74 -20.20
CA THR A 128 29.16 48.82 -20.94
C THR A 128 30.06 47.66 -20.51
N ALA A 129 30.14 46.62 -21.33
CA ALA A 129 30.99 45.45 -21.08
C ALA A 129 32.31 45.54 -21.85
N VAL A 130 33.45 45.37 -21.17
CA VAL A 130 34.77 45.26 -21.79
C VAL A 130 35.11 43.78 -21.97
N ILE A 131 35.07 43.32 -23.22
CA ILE A 131 35.30 41.92 -23.58
C ILE A 131 36.68 41.79 -24.23
N SER A 132 37.50 40.88 -23.71
CA SER A 132 38.78 40.54 -24.34
C SER A 132 38.57 39.83 -25.68
N THR A 133 39.34 40.22 -26.70
CA THR A 133 39.31 39.64 -28.05
C THR A 133 39.66 38.16 -28.09
N ASN A 134 40.34 37.67 -27.05
CA ASN A 134 40.74 36.26 -26.95
C ASN A 134 39.70 35.38 -26.25
N SER A 135 38.64 35.97 -25.71
CA SER A 135 37.51 35.23 -25.13
C SER A 135 36.62 34.64 -26.23
N ASP A 136 35.86 33.59 -25.91
CA ASP A 136 34.96 32.94 -26.87
C ASP A 136 33.94 33.92 -27.47
N LEU A 137 33.45 34.86 -26.64
CA LEU A 137 32.60 35.97 -27.08
C LEU A 137 33.31 36.94 -28.03
N GLY A 138 34.56 37.31 -27.71
CA GLY A 138 35.36 38.20 -28.55
C GLY A 138 35.67 37.60 -29.92
N ARG A 139 35.94 36.29 -29.99
CA ARG A 139 36.18 35.57 -31.25
C ARG A 139 34.91 35.47 -32.09
N LEU A 140 33.75 35.22 -31.48
CA LEU A 140 32.46 35.19 -32.16
C LEU A 140 32.10 36.56 -32.78
N LEU A 141 32.27 37.64 -32.01
CA LEU A 141 32.00 38.99 -32.52
C LEU A 141 32.93 39.35 -33.68
N LYS A 142 34.20 38.93 -33.59
CA LYS A 142 35.18 39.11 -34.67
C LYS A 142 34.81 38.31 -35.93
N SER A 143 34.43 37.04 -35.79
CA SER A 143 34.03 36.21 -36.94
C SER A 143 32.76 36.72 -37.62
N MET A 144 31.81 37.24 -36.83
CA MET A 144 30.58 37.86 -37.37
C MET A 144 30.89 39.17 -38.10
N ALA A 145 31.82 39.98 -37.59
CA ALA A 145 32.30 41.18 -38.27
C ALA A 145 33.02 40.85 -39.59
N GLU A 146 33.85 39.80 -39.61
CA GLU A 146 34.54 39.31 -40.82
C GLU A 146 33.56 38.72 -41.86
N ALA A 147 32.50 38.03 -41.45
CA ALA A 147 31.47 37.51 -42.34
C ALA A 147 30.58 38.61 -42.97
N SER A 148 30.50 39.77 -42.33
CA SER A 148 29.78 40.96 -42.84
C SER A 148 30.63 41.86 -43.74
N ALA A 149 31.94 41.59 -43.87
CA ALA A 149 32.84 42.39 -44.67
C ALA A 149 32.69 42.07 -46.17
N PRO A 150 32.59 43.07 -47.06
CA PRO A 150 32.51 42.82 -48.50
C PRO A 150 33.78 42.10 -48.99
N PRO A 151 33.67 41.17 -49.97
CA PRO A 151 34.83 40.44 -50.47
C PRO A 151 35.86 41.45 -50.99
N LYS A 152 37.08 41.40 -50.43
CA LYS A 152 38.19 42.21 -50.92
C LYS A 152 38.46 41.80 -52.37
N THR A 153 38.19 42.71 -53.29
CA THR A 153 38.59 42.59 -54.70
C THR A 153 40.10 42.40 -54.78
N PRO A 154 40.58 41.33 -55.43
CA PRO A 154 42.02 41.17 -55.65
C PRO A 154 42.46 42.20 -56.70
N HIS A 155 43.59 42.86 -56.43
CA HIS A 155 44.36 43.61 -57.43
C HIS A 155 45.16 42.66 -58.31
#